data_AF-A0A9J6HAM0-F1
#
_entry.id   AF-A0A9J6HAM0-F1
#
_cell.length_a   1.000
_cell.length_b   1.000
_cell.length_c   1.000
_cell.angle_alpha   90.00
_cell.angle_beta   90.00
_cell.angle_gamma   90.00
#
_symmetry.space_group_name_H-M   'P 1'
#
loop_
_entity.id
_entity.type
_entity.pdbx_description
1 polymer ?
#
loop_
_entity_poly.entity_id
_entity_poly.type
_entity_poly.pdbx_seq_one_letter_code
_entity_poly.pdbx_strand_id
1 'polypeptide(L)'
;MTRAISSGLSMVVINPRTHRWTLTGYAAHKAVAIERGWEEEMGEKVYIQHYLLSWGIHMRGEDGHVNLYLLFQSHKSRYDEFLDWPFSNKVKLCLDHPETQKEDCASHQPNLSGKGINVFARPLKDSNELGVLLAAKFEASHIENNGYIKEDKLFAKLEVLT
;
A
#
# COMPACT_ATOMS: atom_id res chain seq x y z
N MET A 1 -23.60 42.77 -25.45
CA MET A 1 -23.62 42.33 -24.04
C MET A 1 -24.67 41.23 -23.97
N THR A 2 -24.43 39.97 -23.61
CA THR A 2 -23.45 39.39 -22.67
C THR A 2 -23.18 37.94 -23.10
N ARG A 3 -21.90 37.53 -23.12
CA ARG A 3 -21.45 36.14 -23.27
C ARG A 3 -21.76 35.40 -21.96
N ALA A 4 -22.51 34.30 -22.02
CA ALA A 4 -22.51 33.30 -20.95
C ALA A 4 -21.59 32.16 -21.39
N ILE A 5 -20.39 32.12 -20.85
CA ILE A 5 -19.51 30.95 -20.95
C ILE A 5 -19.87 30.08 -19.75
N SER A 6 -20.69 29.05 -19.98
CA SER A 6 -20.89 27.97 -19.03
C SER A 6 -19.60 27.16 -18.97
N SER A 7 -18.70 27.50 -18.04
CA SER A 7 -17.59 26.64 -17.67
C SER A 7 -18.16 25.42 -16.95
N GLY A 8 -18.38 24.35 -17.70
CA GLY A 8 -18.62 23.03 -17.14
C GLY A 8 -17.38 22.61 -16.36
N LEU A 9 -17.41 22.82 -15.05
CA LEU A 9 -16.53 22.11 -14.12
C LEU A 9 -16.90 20.63 -14.22
N SER A 10 -16.16 19.92 -15.08
CA SER A 10 -16.03 18.48 -14.97
C SER A 10 -15.44 18.21 -13.58
N MET A 11 -16.29 17.84 -12.64
CA MET A 11 -15.87 17.20 -11.41
C MET A 11 -15.33 15.83 -11.81
N VAL A 12 -14.04 15.77 -12.16
CA VAL A 12 -13.36 14.50 -12.25
C VAL A 12 -13.23 14.02 -10.81
N VAL A 13 -14.21 13.22 -10.36
CA VAL A 13 -14.03 12.38 -9.18
C VAL A 13 -13.03 11.31 -9.60
N ILE A 14 -11.75 11.65 -9.62
CA ILE A 14 -10.69 10.66 -9.60
C ILE A 14 -10.73 10.13 -8.17
N ASN A 15 -11.54 9.12 -7.92
CA ASN A 15 -11.39 8.30 -6.73
C ASN A 15 -10.63 7.06 -7.18
N PRO A 16 -9.29 7.15 -7.31
CA PRO A 16 -8.55 6.02 -7.82
C PRO A 16 -8.64 4.94 -6.76
N ARG A 17 -9.03 3.74 -7.20
CA ARG A 17 -8.93 2.53 -6.37
C ARG A 17 -7.47 2.12 -6.16
N THR A 18 -6.54 2.91 -6.70
CA THR A 18 -5.14 2.58 -6.81
C THR A 18 -4.28 3.75 -6.33
N HIS A 19 -3.17 3.42 -5.69
CA HIS A 19 -2.12 4.38 -5.36
C HIS A 19 -0.79 3.77 -5.79
N ARG A 20 0.05 4.55 -6.48
CA ARG A 20 1.41 4.15 -6.84
C ARG A 20 2.41 4.83 -5.94
N TRP A 21 3.43 4.09 -5.55
CA TRP A 21 4.49 4.55 -4.68
C TRP A 21 5.81 3.94 -5.14
N THR A 22 6.93 4.58 -4.81
CA THR A 22 8.27 4.11 -5.16
C THR A 22 9.08 4.02 -3.89
N LEU A 23 9.59 2.82 -3.61
CA LEU A 23 10.62 2.62 -2.61
C LEU A 23 11.97 2.92 -3.25
N THR A 24 12.67 3.92 -2.74
CA THR A 24 14.04 4.28 -3.16
C THR A 24 15.04 3.73 -2.15
N GLY A 25 16.26 3.38 -2.56
CA GLY A 25 17.25 2.87 -1.62
C GLY A 25 17.01 1.40 -1.26
N TYR A 26 16.44 0.62 -2.18
CA TYR A 26 16.03 -0.77 -1.92
C TYR A 26 17.15 -1.61 -1.29
N ALA A 27 18.38 -1.50 -1.79
CA ALA A 27 19.53 -2.23 -1.28
C ALA A 27 19.86 -1.88 0.17
N ALA A 28 19.70 -0.61 0.57
CA ALA A 28 19.92 -0.17 1.94
C ALA A 28 18.85 -0.74 2.88
N HIS A 29 17.57 -0.65 2.52
CA HIS A 29 16.49 -1.25 3.32
C HIS A 29 16.66 -2.76 3.45
N LYS A 30 17.02 -3.45 2.36
CA LYS A 30 17.31 -4.89 2.39
C LYS A 30 18.48 -5.22 3.33
N ALA A 31 19.56 -4.45 3.28
CA ALA A 31 20.71 -4.66 4.17
C ALA A 31 20.32 -4.50 5.65
N VAL A 32 19.53 -3.48 5.99
CA VAL A 32 19.01 -3.28 7.35
C VAL A 32 18.12 -4.45 7.78
N ALA A 33 17.24 -4.92 6.89
CA ALA A 33 16.38 -6.07 7.18
C ALA A 33 17.19 -7.37 7.44
N ILE A 34 18.30 -7.57 6.73
CA ILE A 34 19.22 -8.70 6.95
C ILE A 34 19.94 -8.55 8.30
N GLU A 35 20.44 -7.36 8.61
CA GLU A 35 21.23 -7.10 9.82
C GLU A 35 20.37 -7.13 11.10
N ARG A 36 19.20 -6.49 11.06
CA ARG A 36 18.33 -6.27 12.24
C ARG A 36 17.13 -7.22 12.31
N GLY A 37 16.90 -8.00 11.26
CA GLY A 37 15.79 -8.93 11.12
C GLY A 37 14.55 -8.32 10.43
N TRP A 38 14.41 -6.99 10.42
CA TRP A 38 13.35 -6.32 9.66
C TRP A 38 13.69 -4.86 9.38
N GLU A 39 13.00 -4.28 8.40
CA GLU A 39 13.01 -2.85 8.05
C GLU A 39 11.63 -2.46 7.49
N GLU A 40 11.16 -1.26 7.80
CA GLU A 40 9.87 -0.75 7.34
C GLU A 40 10.05 0.62 6.68
N GLU A 41 9.45 0.78 5.50
CA GLU A 41 9.31 2.08 4.85
C GLU A 41 7.82 2.31 4.55
N MET A 42 7.28 3.42 5.04
CA MET A 42 5.87 3.78 4.89
C MET A 42 5.73 4.97 3.94
N GLY A 43 4.76 4.89 3.03
CA GLY A 43 4.36 6.00 2.17
C GLY A 43 3.56 7.07 2.92
N GLU A 44 3.19 8.12 2.19
CA GLU A 44 2.35 9.20 2.69
C GLU A 44 0.88 8.77 2.90
N LYS A 45 0.12 9.61 3.59
CA LYS A 45 -1.33 9.42 3.76
C LYS A 45 -2.05 9.76 2.47
N VAL A 46 -2.83 8.82 1.96
CA VAL A 46 -3.55 8.95 0.70
C VAL A 46 -5.00 8.52 0.82
N TYR A 47 -5.86 9.16 0.05
CA TYR A 47 -7.25 8.76 -0.06
C TYR A 47 -7.41 7.68 -1.13
N ILE A 48 -7.87 6.50 -0.72
CA ILE A 48 -8.24 5.41 -1.63
C ILE A 48 -9.66 4.98 -1.27
N GLN A 49 -10.59 5.12 -2.21
CA GLN A 49 -12.03 4.90 -1.94
C GLN A 49 -12.55 5.70 -0.73
N HIS A 50 -12.04 6.92 -0.55
CA HIS A 50 -12.31 7.83 0.59
C HIS A 50 -11.81 7.38 1.97
N TYR A 51 -11.25 6.17 2.10
CA TYR A 51 -10.46 5.80 3.27
C TYR A 51 -9.13 6.56 3.24
N LEU A 52 -8.72 7.16 4.36
CA LEU A 52 -7.39 7.75 4.49
C LEU A 52 -6.43 6.66 4.97
N LEU A 53 -5.52 6.25 4.10
CA LEU A 53 -4.63 5.12 4.31
C LEU A 53 -3.18 5.54 4.13
N SER A 54 -2.26 4.98 4.91
CA SER A 54 -0.85 4.88 4.52
C SER A 54 -0.53 3.41 4.27
N TRP A 55 0.37 3.17 3.34
CA TRP A 55 0.84 1.83 3.05
C TRP A 55 2.31 1.87 2.64
N GLY A 56 2.96 0.73 2.75
CA GLY A 56 4.41 0.65 2.63
C GLY A 56 4.90 -0.77 2.39
N ILE A 57 6.21 -0.96 2.53
CA ILE A 57 6.85 -2.27 2.50
C ILE A 57 7.47 -2.55 3.88
N HIS A 58 7.14 -3.71 4.43
CA HIS A 58 7.86 -4.33 5.54
C HIS A 58 8.78 -5.40 4.93
N MET A 59 10.09 -5.21 5.06
CA MET A 59 11.09 -6.22 4.74
C MET A 59 11.41 -7.01 5.99
N ARG A 60 11.37 -8.34 5.90
CA ARG A 60 11.76 -9.24 7.00
C ARG A 60 12.86 -10.16 6.55
N GLY A 61 14.00 -10.11 7.25
CA GLY A 61 15.11 -11.02 7.08
C GLY A 61 14.91 -12.28 7.92
N GLU A 62 14.92 -13.46 7.30
CA GLU A 62 14.85 -14.76 7.97
C GLU A 62 15.75 -15.76 7.24
N ASP A 63 16.63 -16.43 7.99
CA ASP A 63 17.49 -17.51 7.47
C ASP A 63 18.29 -17.16 6.20
N GLY A 64 18.73 -15.91 6.09
CA GLY A 64 19.47 -15.41 4.91
C GLY A 64 18.59 -15.04 3.71
N HIS A 65 17.27 -15.14 3.84
CA HIS A 65 16.29 -14.68 2.87
C HIS A 65 15.63 -13.38 3.34
N VAL A 66 15.13 -12.59 2.39
CA VAL A 66 14.31 -11.40 2.69
C VAL A 66 12.96 -11.53 2.02
N ASN A 67 11.90 -11.30 2.78
CA ASN A 67 10.53 -11.26 2.30
C ASN A 67 9.98 -9.84 2.43
N LEU A 68 9.30 -9.37 1.40
CA LEU A 68 8.58 -8.10 1.38
C LEU A 68 7.11 -8.35 1.65
N TYR A 69 6.52 -7.54 2.54
CA TYR A 69 5.12 -7.59 2.89
C TYR A 69 4.50 -6.20 2.78
N LEU A 70 3.19 -6.16 2.49
CA LEU A 70 2.44 -4.91 2.54
C LEU A 70 2.32 -4.42 3.99
N LEU A 71 2.82 -3.21 4.25
CA LEU A 71 2.46 -2.42 5.43
C LEU A 71 1.16 -1.68 5.17
N PHE A 72 0.31 -1.59 6.18
CA PHE A 72 -0.99 -0.97 6.06
C PHE A 72 -1.38 -0.26 7.36
N GLN A 73 -1.86 0.98 7.23
CA GLN A 73 -2.40 1.73 8.35
C GLN A 73 -3.59 2.58 7.92
N SER A 74 -4.69 2.43 8.66
CA SER A 74 -5.86 3.30 8.55
C SER A 74 -5.71 4.54 9.41
N HIS A 75 -6.07 5.70 8.87
CA HIS A 75 -6.06 6.98 9.56
C HIS A 75 -7.46 7.55 9.67
N LYS A 76 -7.67 8.35 10.72
CA LYS A 76 -8.92 9.07 10.89
C LYS A 76 -9.14 10.04 9.74
N SER A 77 -10.33 9.97 9.17
CA SER A 77 -10.75 10.77 8.03
C SER A 77 -12.06 11.50 8.32
N ARG A 78 -12.25 12.65 7.66
CA ARG A 78 -13.54 13.35 7.62
C ARG A 78 -14.67 12.52 7.00
N TYR A 79 -14.34 11.44 6.29
CA TYR A 79 -15.31 10.57 5.64
C TYR A 79 -15.69 9.33 6.47
N ASP A 80 -15.06 9.10 7.63
CA ASP A 80 -15.20 7.84 8.39
C ASP A 80 -16.63 7.52 8.82
N GLU A 81 -17.49 8.53 8.96
CA GLU A 81 -18.90 8.34 9.32
C GLU A 81 -19.78 7.82 8.17
N PHE A 82 -19.30 7.93 6.93
CA PHE A 82 -19.99 7.48 5.72
C PHE A 82 -19.38 6.21 5.13
N LEU A 83 -18.40 5.63 5.81
CA LEU A 83 -17.65 4.46 5.36
C LEU A 83 -18.02 3.23 6.18
N ASP A 84 -17.92 2.07 5.53
CA ASP A 84 -18.10 0.80 6.19
C ASP A 84 -16.89 0.47 7.05
N TRP A 85 -17.15 0.06 8.29
CA TRP A 85 -16.11 -0.36 9.23
C TRP A 85 -16.51 -1.68 9.91
N PRO A 86 -15.56 -2.59 10.18
CA PRO A 86 -14.13 -2.50 9.84
C PRO A 86 -13.86 -2.54 8.33
N PHE A 87 -12.74 -1.97 7.89
CA PHE A 87 -12.28 -2.01 6.51
C PHE A 87 -12.20 -3.47 6.05
N SER A 88 -13.04 -3.83 5.08
CA SER A 88 -13.25 -5.21 4.65
C SER A 88 -12.85 -5.46 3.19
N ASN A 89 -12.49 -4.39 2.47
CA ASN A 89 -12.11 -4.48 1.06
C ASN A 89 -10.80 -5.27 0.91
N LYS A 90 -10.73 -6.09 -0.14
CA LYS A 90 -9.50 -6.80 -0.48
C LYS A 90 -8.45 -5.81 -0.95
N VAL A 91 -7.23 -5.92 -0.43
CA VAL A 91 -6.10 -5.12 -0.88
C VAL A 91 -5.16 -5.97 -1.72
N LYS A 92 -4.58 -5.36 -2.74
CA LYS A 92 -3.64 -6.00 -3.66
C LYS A 92 -2.40 -5.14 -3.77
N LEU A 93 -1.27 -5.69 -3.36
CA LEU A 93 0.04 -5.10 -3.59
C LEU A 93 0.56 -5.63 -4.92
N CYS A 94 0.85 -4.75 -5.86
CA CYS A 94 1.48 -5.04 -7.13
C CYS A 94 2.85 -4.40 -7.21
N LEU A 95 3.80 -5.11 -7.82
CA LEU A 95 5.12 -4.62 -8.19
C LEU A 95 5.13 -4.39 -9.70
N ASP A 96 5.37 -3.15 -10.12
CA ASP A 96 5.37 -2.77 -11.53
C ASP A 96 6.78 -3.04 -12.10
N HIS A 97 6.88 -3.83 -13.18
CA HIS A 97 8.17 -4.05 -13.83
C HIS A 97 8.60 -2.76 -14.56
N PRO A 98 9.81 -2.22 -14.32
CA PRO A 98 10.17 -0.88 -14.80
C PRO A 98 10.33 -0.77 -16.32
N GLU A 99 10.60 -1.88 -17.00
CA GLU A 99 10.84 -1.91 -18.45
C GLU A 99 9.76 -2.62 -19.27
N THR A 100 8.81 -3.26 -18.60
CA THR A 100 7.75 -4.02 -19.26
C THR A 100 6.41 -3.60 -18.68
N GLN A 101 5.31 -3.82 -19.39
CA GLN A 101 3.97 -3.54 -18.84
C GLN A 101 3.48 -4.67 -17.91
N LYS A 102 4.40 -5.49 -17.37
CA LYS A 102 4.06 -6.59 -16.46
C LYS A 102 3.98 -6.08 -15.04
N GLU A 103 3.07 -6.67 -14.29
CA GLU A 103 2.92 -6.48 -12.85
C GLU A 103 2.89 -7.86 -12.20
N ASP A 104 3.51 -7.99 -11.03
CA ASP A 104 3.34 -9.15 -10.16
C ASP A 104 2.61 -8.72 -8.90
N CYS A 105 1.61 -9.49 -8.47
CA CYS A 105 0.68 -9.03 -7.46
C CYS A 105 0.33 -10.09 -6.42
N ALA A 106 0.33 -9.68 -5.15
CA ALA A 106 -0.13 -10.48 -4.02
C ALA A 106 -1.31 -9.77 -3.35
N SER A 107 -2.32 -10.54 -2.94
CA SER A 107 -3.56 -9.99 -2.35
C SER A 107 -3.73 -10.42 -0.90
N HIS A 108 -4.32 -9.53 -0.10
CA HIS A 108 -4.74 -9.81 1.26
C HIS A 108 -6.22 -9.49 1.43
N GLN A 109 -6.96 -10.45 1.98
CA GLN A 109 -8.31 -10.23 2.45
C GLN A 109 -8.24 -9.93 3.96
N PRO A 110 -8.66 -8.74 4.43
CA PRO A 110 -8.67 -8.42 5.85
C PRO A 110 -9.34 -9.50 6.69
N ASN A 111 -8.64 -9.96 7.74
CA ASN A 111 -9.25 -10.82 8.75
C ASN A 111 -9.96 -9.95 9.79
N LEU A 112 -11.29 -9.98 9.75
CA LEU A 112 -12.15 -9.17 10.63
C LEU A 112 -12.42 -9.85 11.99
N SER A 113 -11.60 -10.84 12.37
CA SER A 113 -11.71 -11.57 13.62
C SER A 113 -10.39 -11.56 14.41
N GLY A 114 -10.50 -11.67 15.74
CA GLY A 114 -9.35 -11.72 16.64
C GLY A 114 -8.56 -10.42 16.69
N LYS A 115 -7.26 -10.50 17.02
CA LYS A 115 -6.39 -9.33 17.25
C LYS A 115 -6.17 -8.47 15.98
N GLY A 116 -6.30 -9.05 14.79
CA GLY A 116 -6.07 -8.35 13.51
C GLY A 116 -7.13 -7.27 13.20
N ILE A 117 -8.28 -7.29 13.89
CA ILE A 117 -9.36 -6.33 13.65
C ILE A 117 -8.94 -4.89 13.95
N ASN A 118 -8.00 -4.66 14.87
CA ASN A 118 -7.60 -3.32 15.29
C ASN A 118 -6.94 -2.51 14.16
N VAL A 119 -6.24 -3.18 13.24
CA VAL A 119 -5.65 -2.54 12.05
C VAL A 119 -6.74 -2.02 11.12
N PHE A 120 -7.84 -2.77 11.00
CA PHE A 120 -8.94 -2.51 10.06
C PHE A 120 -10.13 -1.80 10.70
N ALA A 121 -10.17 -1.62 12.02
CA ALA A 121 -11.27 -0.98 12.72
C ALA A 121 -11.40 0.51 12.33
N ARG A 122 -12.53 1.14 12.65
CA ARG A 122 -12.68 2.58 12.49
C ARG A 122 -11.66 3.32 13.37
N PRO A 123 -10.82 4.22 12.84
CA PRO A 123 -9.88 4.99 13.64
C PRO A 123 -10.61 5.91 14.62
N LEU A 124 -10.41 5.65 15.93
CA LEU A 124 -10.93 6.51 17.00
C LEU A 124 -9.98 7.67 17.33
N LYS A 125 -8.67 7.41 17.17
CA LYS A 125 -7.56 8.37 17.27
C LYS A 125 -7.05 8.72 15.86
N ASP A 126 -5.93 9.42 15.75
CA ASP A 126 -5.36 9.84 14.47
C ASP A 126 -5.08 8.66 13.52
N SER A 127 -4.64 7.51 14.04
CA SER A 127 -4.34 6.30 13.27
C SER A 127 -4.58 5.04 14.10
N ASN A 128 -4.86 3.93 13.42
CA ASN A 128 -4.84 2.59 14.00
C ASN A 128 -3.40 2.09 14.21
N GLU A 129 -3.28 0.89 14.79
CA GLU A 129 -2.03 0.14 14.81
C GLU A 129 -1.56 -0.15 13.38
N LEU A 130 -0.23 -0.14 13.20
CA LEU A 130 0.40 -0.55 11.96
C LEU A 130 0.24 -2.05 11.76
N GLY A 131 -0.25 -2.47 10.59
CA GLY A 131 -0.42 -3.87 10.24
C GLY A 131 0.58 -4.34 9.19
N VAL A 132 1.16 -5.52 9.41
CA VAL A 132 1.91 -6.28 8.39
C VAL A 132 0.97 -7.33 7.78
N LEU A 133 0.63 -7.19 6.51
CA LEU A 133 -0.33 -8.06 5.83
C LEU A 133 0.37 -9.28 5.22
N LEU A 134 0.57 -10.31 6.03
CA LEU A 134 1.42 -11.48 5.71
C LEU A 134 1.06 -12.23 4.42
N ALA A 135 -0.18 -12.13 3.93
CA ALA A 135 -0.60 -12.77 2.68
C ALA A 135 -0.20 -11.98 1.42
N ALA A 136 0.04 -10.67 1.54
CA ALA A 136 0.53 -9.83 0.46
C ALA A 136 2.06 -9.83 0.49
N LYS A 137 2.66 -10.96 0.10
CA LYS A 137 4.10 -11.27 0.24
C LYS A 137 4.79 -11.44 -1.10
N PHE A 138 6.05 -10.99 -1.18
CA PHE A 138 7.00 -11.32 -2.24
C PHE A 138 8.34 -11.75 -1.64
N GLU A 139 9.05 -12.66 -2.32
CA GLU A 139 10.43 -12.99 -1.97
C GLU A 139 11.40 -12.03 -2.67
N ALA A 140 12.37 -11.47 -1.95
CA ALA A 140 13.35 -10.54 -2.52
C ALA A 140 14.13 -11.15 -3.69
N SER A 141 14.49 -12.44 -3.60
CA SER A 141 15.20 -13.15 -4.67
C SER A 141 14.39 -13.18 -5.97
N HIS A 142 13.07 -13.38 -5.88
CA HIS A 142 12.16 -13.35 -7.03
C HIS A 142 12.09 -11.96 -7.64
N ILE A 143 11.96 -10.91 -6.83
CA ILE A 143 11.90 -9.52 -7.30
C ILE A 143 13.19 -9.14 -8.04
N GLU A 144 14.34 -9.50 -7.45
CA GLU A 144 15.67 -9.20 -7.99
C GLU A 144 15.97 -9.98 -9.27
N ASN A 145 15.76 -11.30 -9.26
CA ASN A 145 16.07 -12.16 -10.40
C ASN A 145 15.18 -11.89 -11.62
N ASN A 146 14.00 -11.31 -11.42
CA ASN A 146 13.06 -10.97 -12.49
C ASN A 146 13.07 -9.48 -12.89
N GLY A 147 14.03 -8.69 -12.41
CA GLY A 147 14.26 -7.32 -12.92
C GLY A 147 13.29 -6.25 -12.43
N TYR A 148 12.58 -6.49 -11.32
CA TYR A 148 11.67 -5.49 -10.73
C TYR A 148 12.39 -4.34 -10.01
N ILE A 149 13.69 -4.52 -9.71
CA ILE A 149 14.55 -3.46 -9.16
C ILE A 149 15.32 -2.79 -10.28
N LYS A 150 15.18 -1.47 -10.40
CA LYS A 150 15.97 -0.66 -11.35
C LYS A 150 16.45 0.61 -10.69
N GLU A 151 17.74 0.92 -10.85
CA GLU A 151 18.37 2.10 -10.24
C GLU A 151 18.12 2.20 -8.72
N ASP A 152 18.17 1.06 -8.03
CA ASP A 152 17.91 0.93 -6.59
C ASP A 152 16.49 1.37 -6.16
N LYS A 153 15.53 1.25 -7.08
CA LYS A 153 14.12 1.57 -6.87
C LYS A 153 13.23 0.36 -7.13
N LEU A 154 12.20 0.24 -6.31
CA LEU A 154 11.08 -0.69 -6.50
C LEU A 154 9.80 0.13 -6.71
N PHE A 155 9.11 -0.11 -7.81
CA PHE A 155 7.85 0.54 -8.15
C PHE A 155 6.70 -0.33 -7.67
N ALA A 156 5.88 0.21 -6.77
CA ALA A 156 4.78 -0.53 -6.16
C ALA A 156 3.45 0.19 -6.39
N LYS A 157 2.38 -0.59 -6.37
CA LYS A 157 1.01 -0.12 -6.50
C LYS A 157 0.13 -0.86 -5.50
N LEU A 158 -0.63 -0.11 -4.71
CA LEU A 158 -1.72 -0.64 -3.89
C LEU A 158 -3.02 -0.50 -4.67
N GLU A 159 -3.81 -1.56 -4.74
CA GLU A 159 -5.18 -1.53 -5.26
C GLU A 159 -6.17 -2.00 -4.19
N VAL A 160 -7.27 -1.27 -4.03
CA VAL A 160 -8.41 -1.64 -3.17
C VAL A 160 -9.55 -2.15 -4.05
N LEU A 161 -9.93 -3.41 -3.85
CA LEU A 161 -10.95 -4.11 -4.62
C LEU A 161 -12.27 -4.16 -3.83
N THR A 162 -13.37 -3.83 -4.50
CA THR A 162 -14.75 -3.93 -4.00
C THR A 162 -15.40 -5.21 -4.48
#